data_AF-A0A0N0D2L2-F1
#
_entry.id   AF-A0A0N0D2L2-F1
#
_cell.length_a   1.000
_cell.length_b   1.000
_cell.length_c   1.000
_cell.angle_alpha   90.00
_cell.angle_beta   90.00
_cell.angle_gamma   90.00
#
_symmetry.space_group_name_H-M   'P 1'
#
loop_
_entity.id
_entity.type
_entity.pdbx_description
1 polymer ?
#
loop_
_entity_poly.entity_id
_entity_poly.type
_entity_poly.pdbx_seq_one_letter_code
_entity_poly.pdbx_strand_id
1 'polypeptide(L)'
;MMKKTQIFWFFVCNLLTIGMIISLANANSIKIKYHGYLTNSKGESINKTVKMRFTIYDSDNIIQWSRERFVTVNEGKFDVVLGKQESLTEVLFDGKHYMALAIRADDNYKEIELRRQLKRITNNLINTVVMSEDISFEDVVKKTNLSIETGQYEKTYNSVNKLLKNTNIAKIETLSSYCNEFIEGSLRYNSIKKAMEFCDGSNWFKLISEKDDQLLYNSCNAILNAGQSKGDGIYTINKAGRQLKVYCDMSTDGGGWTLIFNHNIIDGYFKNGSTEVLNCNSDNPTRRKYSILEHLELFRVNKKFVFRINWPGYNKKNIWSQTTNPTTSVNLSGYIPINVQSTSNYWKGLERNNMTSDTGPTFIDGSINHSNWYYSIGSHVIWRNGIPASSQVSSVGVTHVQLWIK
;
A
#
# COMPACT_ATOMS: atom_id res chain seq x y z
N MET A 1 40.33 12.61 -82.19
CA MET A 1 41.22 12.30 -81.06
C MET A 1 40.48 11.32 -80.14
N MET A 2 41.18 10.30 -79.60
CA MET A 2 40.77 9.29 -78.58
C MET A 2 39.68 9.72 -77.57
N LYS A 3 38.78 8.90 -76.99
CA LYS A 3 38.65 7.44 -76.68
C LYS A 3 37.12 7.06 -76.65
N LYS A 4 36.65 5.82 -76.91
CA LYS A 4 36.48 4.65 -75.98
C LYS A 4 35.92 5.03 -74.58
N THR A 5 34.95 4.38 -73.92
CA THR A 5 34.46 2.97 -73.88
C THR A 5 33.03 3.00 -73.28
N GLN A 6 31.98 2.42 -73.88
CA GLN A 6 31.39 1.07 -73.64
C GLN A 6 31.16 0.63 -72.18
N ILE A 7 30.05 -0.10 -71.96
CA ILE A 7 29.75 -1.14 -70.93
C ILE A 7 28.69 -0.84 -69.82
N PHE A 8 27.51 -1.44 -70.08
CA PHE A 8 26.60 -2.20 -69.20
C PHE A 8 25.28 -1.64 -68.65
N TRP A 9 24.31 -2.57 -68.63
CA TRP A 9 22.89 -2.44 -68.31
C TRP A 9 22.62 -2.41 -66.81
N PHE A 10 21.47 -1.85 -66.41
CA PHE A 10 20.44 -2.66 -65.73
C PHE A 10 19.03 -2.10 -65.99
N PHE A 11 18.10 -3.00 -66.33
CA PHE A 11 16.66 -2.70 -66.41
C PHE A 11 16.10 -2.47 -65.00
N VAL A 12 15.33 -1.40 -64.80
CA VAL A 12 14.22 -1.41 -63.83
C VAL A 12 13.00 -0.81 -64.51
N CYS A 13 11.97 -1.64 -64.68
CA CYS A 13 10.72 -1.28 -65.32
C CYS A 13 9.87 -0.45 -64.35
N ASN A 14 9.67 0.83 -64.62
CA ASN A 14 8.66 1.64 -63.93
C ASN A 14 7.27 1.30 -64.50
N LEU A 15 6.73 0.16 -64.08
CA LEU A 15 5.34 -0.17 -64.33
C LEU A 15 4.49 0.64 -63.33
N LEU A 16 3.65 1.56 -63.83
CA LEU A 16 2.67 2.25 -62.99
C LEU A 16 1.77 1.19 -62.34
N THR A 17 1.94 0.98 -61.04
CA THR A 17 0.91 0.33 -60.23
C THR A 17 -0.24 1.33 -60.10
N ILE A 18 -1.39 0.99 -60.70
CA ILE A 18 -2.66 1.52 -60.23
C ILE A 18 -2.75 1.04 -58.79
N GLY A 19 -2.48 1.95 -57.86
CA GLY A 19 -2.59 1.71 -56.44
C GLY A 19 -4.04 1.43 -56.11
N MET A 20 -4.44 0.16 -56.22
CA MET A 20 -5.53 -0.36 -55.42
C MET A 20 -5.08 -0.12 -53.99
N ILE A 21 -5.60 0.95 -53.38
CA ILE A 21 -5.48 1.21 -51.96
C ILE A 21 -6.29 0.09 -51.30
N ILE A 22 -5.66 -1.07 -51.17
CA ILE A 22 -5.88 -1.93 -50.03
C ILE A 22 -5.47 -1.05 -48.88
N SER A 23 -6.46 -0.34 -48.32
CA SER A 23 -6.29 0.26 -47.02
C SER A 23 -5.78 -0.86 -46.15
N LEU A 24 -4.58 -0.71 -45.61
CA LEU A 24 -4.20 -1.43 -44.41
C LEU A 24 -5.11 -0.89 -43.32
N ALA A 25 -6.35 -1.38 -43.33
CA ALA A 25 -7.25 -1.32 -42.21
C ALA A 25 -6.43 -1.92 -41.08
N ASN A 26 -6.05 -1.06 -40.12
CA ASN A 26 -5.38 -1.50 -38.92
C ASN A 26 -6.34 -2.47 -38.24
N ALA A 27 -6.17 -3.76 -38.52
CA ALA A 27 -6.93 -4.81 -37.90
C ALA A 27 -6.66 -4.67 -36.41
N ASN A 28 -7.67 -4.22 -35.66
CA ASN A 28 -7.58 -3.98 -34.23
C ASN A 28 -7.11 -5.28 -33.56
N SER A 29 -5.82 -5.38 -33.28
CA SER A 29 -5.21 -6.62 -32.79
C SER A 29 -5.63 -6.83 -31.34
N ILE A 30 -6.62 -7.70 -31.16
CA ILE A 30 -7.16 -7.99 -29.84
C ILE A 30 -6.10 -8.73 -29.04
N LYS A 31 -5.89 -8.26 -27.81
CA LYS A 31 -5.01 -8.91 -26.85
C LYS A 31 -5.87 -9.53 -25.76
N ILE A 32 -5.70 -10.83 -25.56
CA ILE A 32 -6.27 -11.54 -24.40
C ILE A 32 -5.17 -11.62 -23.35
N LYS A 33 -5.48 -11.18 -22.13
CA LYS A 33 -4.72 -11.56 -20.93
C LYS A 33 -5.32 -12.86 -20.41
N TYR A 34 -4.57 -13.95 -20.49
CA TYR A 34 -4.94 -15.25 -19.98
C TYR A 34 -4.09 -15.53 -18.74
N HIS A 35 -4.73 -15.70 -17.59
CA HIS A 35 -4.07 -16.17 -16.37
C HIS A 35 -4.62 -17.53 -15.98
N GLY A 36 -3.88 -18.26 -15.16
CA GLY A 36 -4.35 -19.53 -14.62
C GLY A 36 -3.48 -20.04 -13.48
N TYR A 37 -3.93 -21.15 -12.91
CA TYR A 37 -3.24 -21.87 -11.85
C TYR A 37 -2.87 -23.28 -12.35
N LEU A 38 -1.70 -23.78 -11.96
CA LEU A 38 -1.25 -25.14 -12.22
C LEU A 38 -0.63 -25.76 -10.98
N THR A 39 -0.99 -27.01 -10.76
CA THR A 39 -0.42 -27.85 -9.72
C THR A 39 0.18 -29.11 -10.33
N ASN A 40 0.94 -29.85 -9.53
CA ASN A 40 1.28 -31.24 -9.86
C ASN A 40 0.10 -32.18 -9.53
N SER A 41 0.32 -33.49 -9.68
CA SER A 41 -0.65 -34.55 -9.39
C SER A 41 -1.13 -34.63 -7.93
N LYS A 42 -0.52 -33.87 -7.01
CA LYS A 42 -0.85 -33.81 -5.59
C LYS A 42 -1.57 -32.51 -5.19
N GLY A 43 -1.89 -31.63 -6.16
CA GLY A 43 -2.42 -30.30 -5.86
C GLY A 43 -1.36 -29.30 -5.36
N GLU A 44 -0.07 -29.66 -5.36
CA GLU A 44 1.01 -28.76 -4.94
C GLU A 44 1.34 -27.77 -6.06
N SER A 45 1.50 -26.50 -5.70
CA SER A 45 1.88 -25.40 -6.57
C SER A 45 3.20 -25.67 -7.31
N ILE A 46 3.23 -25.52 -8.64
CA ILE A 46 4.47 -25.74 -9.40
C ILE A 46 5.28 -24.44 -9.58
N ASN A 47 6.60 -24.57 -9.53
CA ASN A 47 7.57 -23.51 -9.81
C ASN A 47 8.44 -23.96 -11.01
N LYS A 48 7.91 -23.86 -12.23
CA LYS A 48 8.62 -24.31 -13.45
C LYS A 48 8.11 -23.62 -14.71
N THR A 49 8.96 -23.56 -15.74
CA THR A 49 8.52 -23.17 -17.09
C THR A 49 7.88 -24.37 -17.80
N VAL A 50 6.68 -24.17 -18.33
CA VAL A 50 5.87 -25.20 -19.00
C VAL A 50 5.67 -24.81 -20.47
N LYS A 51 5.73 -25.76 -21.40
CA LYS A 51 5.34 -25.53 -22.79
C LYS A 51 3.82 -25.74 -22.92
N MET A 52 3.12 -24.69 -23.30
CA MET A 52 1.66 -24.63 -23.43
C MET A 52 1.27 -24.32 -24.88
N ARG A 53 0.10 -24.79 -25.31
CA ARG A 53 -0.55 -24.43 -26.58
C ARG A 53 -1.93 -23.86 -26.27
N PHE A 54 -2.22 -22.68 -26.79
CA PHE A 54 -3.53 -22.03 -26.70
C PHE A 54 -4.19 -22.17 -28.07
N THR A 55 -5.43 -22.65 -28.13
CA THR A 55 -6.15 -22.87 -29.39
C THR A 55 -7.53 -22.25 -29.32
N ILE A 56 -8.01 -21.65 -30.41
CA ILE A 56 -9.38 -21.19 -30.58
C ILE A 56 -10.02 -22.06 -31.66
N TYR A 57 -11.16 -22.63 -31.31
CA TYR A 57 -12.03 -23.41 -32.17
C TYR A 57 -13.28 -22.60 -32.53
N ASP A 58 -13.94 -22.93 -33.64
CA ASP A 58 -15.34 -22.55 -33.89
C ASP A 58 -16.32 -23.59 -33.29
N SER A 59 -17.61 -23.47 -33.63
CA SER A 59 -18.67 -24.39 -33.20
C SER A 59 -18.51 -25.81 -33.74
N ASP A 60 -17.80 -25.99 -34.86
CA ASP A 60 -17.62 -27.27 -35.53
C ASP A 60 -16.29 -27.94 -35.13
N ASN A 61 -15.60 -27.38 -34.12
CA ASN A 61 -14.30 -27.79 -33.61
C ASN A 61 -13.14 -27.65 -34.63
N ILE A 62 -13.26 -26.76 -35.61
CA ILE A 62 -12.17 -26.42 -36.54
C ILE A 62 -11.29 -25.35 -35.88
N ILE A 63 -9.96 -25.49 -36.03
CA ILE A 63 -8.99 -24.54 -35.45
C ILE A 63 -9.00 -23.24 -36.25
N GLN A 64 -9.43 -22.16 -35.60
CA GLN A 64 -9.43 -20.79 -36.15
C GLN A 64 -8.18 -20.01 -35.75
N TRP A 65 -7.51 -20.38 -34.64
CA TRP A 65 -6.23 -19.82 -34.22
C TRP A 65 -5.52 -20.81 -33.28
N SER A 66 -4.18 -20.93 -33.32
CA SER A 66 -3.45 -21.72 -32.32
C SER A 66 -2.02 -21.23 -32.14
N ARG A 67 -1.50 -21.30 -30.91
CA ARG A 67 -0.19 -20.76 -30.57
C ARG A 67 0.49 -21.47 -29.41
N GLU A 68 1.78 -21.81 -29.59
CA GLU A 68 2.62 -22.39 -28.54
C GLU A 68 3.45 -21.32 -27.80
N ARG A 69 3.63 -21.50 -26.49
CA ARG A 69 4.46 -20.64 -25.63
C ARG A 69 5.19 -21.46 -24.58
N PHE A 70 6.40 -21.05 -24.23
CA PHE A 70 7.00 -21.38 -22.93
C PHE A 70 6.50 -20.34 -21.92
N VAL A 71 5.94 -20.82 -20.81
CA VAL A 71 5.24 -20.03 -19.82
C VAL A 71 5.82 -20.34 -18.45
N THR A 72 6.40 -19.34 -17.79
CA THR A 72 6.93 -19.48 -16.43
C THR A 72 5.78 -19.51 -15.44
N VAL A 73 5.72 -20.57 -14.64
CA VAL A 73 4.74 -20.76 -13.57
C VAL A 73 5.46 -20.57 -12.23
N ASN A 74 4.95 -19.65 -11.39
CA ASN A 74 5.50 -19.32 -10.07
C ASN A 74 4.41 -19.51 -9.01
N GLU A 75 4.68 -20.32 -7.99
CA GLU A 75 3.70 -20.72 -6.96
C GLU A 75 2.37 -21.20 -7.58
N GLY A 76 2.46 -21.91 -8.70
CA GLY A 76 1.33 -22.39 -9.50
C GLY A 76 0.69 -21.34 -10.42
N LYS A 77 0.92 -20.04 -10.20
CA LYS A 77 0.33 -18.96 -11.01
C LYS A 77 1.11 -18.71 -12.29
N PHE A 78 0.39 -18.39 -13.37
CA PHE A 78 0.98 -17.93 -14.62
C PHE A 78 0.11 -16.88 -15.32
N ASP A 79 0.77 -16.00 -16.08
CA ASP A 79 0.15 -14.94 -16.89
C ASP A 79 0.71 -14.97 -18.32
N VAL A 80 -0.18 -14.93 -19.32
CA VAL A 80 0.18 -14.92 -20.76
C VAL A 80 -0.63 -13.88 -21.51
N VAL A 81 0.04 -13.12 -22.39
CA VAL A 81 -0.63 -12.21 -23.33
C VAL A 81 -0.64 -12.82 -24.73
N LEU A 82 -1.84 -13.15 -25.22
CA LEU A 82 -2.10 -13.62 -26.57
C LEU A 82 -2.39 -12.44 -27.51
N GLY A 83 -2.39 -12.64 -28.83
CA GLY A 83 -2.72 -11.58 -29.81
C GLY A 83 -1.62 -10.55 -30.14
N LYS A 84 -0.43 -10.61 -29.53
CA LYS A 84 0.64 -9.60 -29.71
C LYS A 84 1.52 -9.75 -30.96
N GLN A 85 1.63 -10.95 -31.55
CA GLN A 85 2.51 -11.22 -32.72
C GLN A 85 1.73 -11.88 -33.86
N GLU A 86 0.89 -12.85 -33.54
CA GLU A 86 -0.25 -13.22 -34.38
C GLU A 86 -1.47 -12.52 -33.80
N SER A 87 -2.09 -11.65 -34.59
CA SER A 87 -3.25 -10.85 -34.16
C SER A 87 -4.50 -11.71 -34.02
N LEU A 88 -5.24 -11.51 -32.93
CA LEU A 88 -6.62 -11.99 -32.83
C LEU A 88 -7.55 -10.93 -33.43
N THR A 89 -8.53 -11.36 -34.20
CA THR A 89 -9.49 -10.51 -34.93
C THR A 89 -10.87 -10.53 -34.26
N GLU A 90 -11.68 -9.48 -34.48
CA GLU A 90 -13.00 -9.32 -33.82
C GLU A 90 -13.97 -10.49 -34.09
N VAL A 91 -13.85 -11.19 -35.23
CA VAL A 91 -14.70 -12.33 -35.61
C VAL A 91 -14.61 -13.49 -34.62
N LEU A 92 -13.48 -13.64 -33.90
CA LEU A 92 -13.25 -14.72 -32.93
C LEU A 92 -13.98 -14.52 -31.58
N PHE A 93 -14.75 -13.43 -31.43
CA PHE A 93 -15.41 -13.05 -30.17
C PHE A 93 -16.93 -12.88 -30.33
N ASP A 94 -17.50 -13.48 -31.39
CA ASP A 94 -18.91 -13.48 -31.75
C ASP A 94 -19.81 -14.35 -30.84
N GLY A 95 -19.23 -15.07 -29.87
CA GLY A 95 -19.93 -16.02 -29.03
C GLY A 95 -20.11 -17.42 -29.63
N LYS A 96 -19.52 -17.73 -30.79
CA LYS A 96 -19.53 -19.07 -31.40
C LYS A 96 -18.18 -19.78 -31.36
N HIS A 97 -17.13 -19.05 -31.00
CA HIS A 97 -15.77 -19.57 -30.86
C HIS A 97 -15.46 -20.00 -29.41
N TYR A 98 -14.53 -20.93 -29.23
CA TYR A 98 -14.15 -21.49 -27.94
C TYR A 98 -12.62 -21.60 -27.80
N MET A 99 -12.05 -21.06 -26.72
CA MET A 99 -10.63 -21.20 -26.41
C MET A 99 -10.36 -22.45 -25.55
N ALA A 100 -9.30 -23.19 -25.90
CA ALA A 100 -8.75 -24.30 -25.14
C ALA A 100 -7.28 -24.06 -24.79
N LEU A 101 -6.83 -24.66 -23.68
CA LEU A 101 -5.44 -24.70 -23.26
C LEU A 101 -4.96 -26.15 -23.26
N ALA A 102 -3.80 -26.42 -23.86
CA ALA A 102 -3.14 -27.71 -23.83
C ALA A 102 -1.73 -27.59 -23.26
N ILE A 103 -1.30 -28.59 -22.49
CA ILE A 103 0.02 -28.65 -21.86
C ILE A 103 0.83 -29.76 -22.52
N ARG A 104 2.12 -29.53 -22.80
CA ARG A 104 3.00 -30.57 -23.33
C ARG A 104 3.47 -31.50 -22.21
N ALA A 105 3.17 -32.79 -22.35
CA ALA A 105 3.66 -33.87 -21.51
C ALA A 105 4.14 -35.00 -22.43
N ASP A 106 5.39 -35.45 -22.22
CA ASP A 106 5.99 -36.58 -22.95
C ASP A 106 5.85 -36.45 -24.48
N ASP A 107 6.37 -35.31 -24.97
CA ASP A 107 6.34 -34.77 -26.34
C ASP A 107 4.95 -34.53 -26.97
N ASN A 108 3.87 -35.04 -26.39
CA ASN A 108 2.50 -34.83 -26.82
C ASN A 108 1.82 -33.66 -26.10
N TYR A 109 0.81 -33.05 -26.72
CA TYR A 109 -0.04 -32.04 -26.07
C TYR A 109 -1.31 -32.70 -25.54
N LYS A 110 -1.61 -32.47 -24.26
CA LYS A 110 -2.87 -32.84 -23.62
C LYS A 110 -3.71 -31.60 -23.43
N GLU A 111 -4.86 -31.54 -24.09
CA GLU A 111 -5.83 -30.46 -23.92
C GLU A 111 -6.54 -30.59 -22.57
N ILE A 112 -6.74 -29.47 -21.89
CA ILE A 112 -7.56 -29.38 -20.68
C ILE A 112 -9.01 -29.32 -21.15
N GLU A 113 -9.86 -30.26 -20.70
CA GLU A 113 -11.17 -30.56 -21.30
C GLU A 113 -12.16 -29.37 -21.35
N LEU A 114 -11.92 -28.30 -20.58
CA LEU A 114 -12.86 -27.20 -20.39
C LEU A 114 -12.62 -26.05 -21.39
N ARG A 115 -13.20 -26.20 -22.58
CA ARG A 115 -13.23 -25.16 -23.64
C ARG A 115 -14.12 -23.97 -23.23
N ARG A 116 -13.61 -22.74 -23.36
CA ARG A 116 -14.29 -21.51 -22.90
C ARG A 116 -14.77 -20.65 -24.07
N GLN A 117 -16.08 -20.41 -24.14
CA GLN A 117 -16.73 -19.61 -25.17
C GLN A 117 -16.21 -18.15 -25.17
N LEU A 118 -15.76 -17.67 -26.32
CA LEU A 118 -15.25 -16.32 -26.51
C LEU A 118 -16.39 -15.37 -26.88
N LYS A 119 -16.71 -14.46 -25.96
CA LYS A 119 -17.71 -13.40 -26.18
C LYS A 119 -17.06 -12.03 -25.97
N ARG A 120 -17.35 -11.08 -26.87
CA ARG A 120 -16.99 -9.67 -26.68
C ARG A 120 -17.82 -9.08 -25.55
N ILE A 121 -17.16 -8.58 -24.51
CA ILE A 121 -17.78 -7.74 -23.49
C ILE A 121 -17.61 -6.29 -23.94
N THR A 122 -18.68 -5.62 -24.31
CA THR A 122 -18.66 -4.21 -24.74
C THR A 122 -18.89 -3.26 -23.57
N ASN A 123 -17.83 -3.01 -22.78
CA ASN A 123 -17.76 -1.82 -21.92
C ASN A 123 -17.03 -0.70 -22.68
N ASN A 124 -17.58 0.51 -22.63
CA ASN A 124 -17.42 1.53 -23.67
C ASN A 124 -16.04 2.23 -23.79
N LEU A 125 -14.97 1.70 -23.19
CA LEU A 125 -13.65 2.36 -23.16
C LEU A 125 -12.41 1.45 -23.35
N ILE A 126 -12.51 0.12 -23.39
CA ILE A 126 -11.30 -0.74 -23.51
C ILE A 126 -11.53 -1.96 -24.45
N ASN A 127 -10.79 -2.01 -25.57
CA ASN A 127 -10.67 -3.21 -26.41
C ASN A 127 -9.77 -4.27 -25.74
N THR A 128 -10.26 -4.93 -24.69
CA THR A 128 -9.55 -6.05 -24.02
C THR A 128 -10.54 -7.06 -23.47
N VAL A 129 -10.52 -8.27 -24.03
CA VAL A 129 -11.28 -9.42 -23.51
C VAL A 129 -10.44 -10.10 -22.43
N VAL A 130 -10.96 -10.13 -21.20
CA VAL A 130 -10.33 -10.80 -20.06
C VAL A 130 -11.02 -12.15 -19.87
N MET A 131 -10.23 -13.22 -19.93
CA MET A 131 -10.65 -14.57 -19.58
C MET A 131 -10.00 -14.90 -18.23
N SER A 132 -10.79 -15.22 -17.20
CA SER A 132 -10.31 -15.38 -15.83
C SER A 132 -10.87 -16.63 -15.16
N GLU A 133 -10.04 -17.62 -14.82
CA GLU A 133 -10.42 -18.76 -13.97
C GLU A 133 -9.26 -19.33 -13.14
N ASP A 134 -9.61 -19.79 -11.93
CA ASP A 134 -8.82 -20.70 -11.12
C ASP A 134 -9.06 -22.14 -11.61
N ILE A 135 -8.01 -22.83 -12.07
CA ILE A 135 -8.08 -24.25 -12.46
C ILE A 135 -7.76 -25.10 -11.22
N SER A 136 -8.74 -25.86 -10.72
CA SER A 136 -8.52 -26.82 -9.64
C SER A 136 -8.09 -28.19 -10.19
N PHE A 137 -7.27 -28.91 -9.44
CA PHE A 137 -6.83 -30.26 -9.83
C PHE A 137 -7.88 -31.35 -9.55
N GLU A 138 -9.00 -31.00 -8.90
CA GLU A 138 -10.04 -31.94 -8.47
C GLU A 138 -10.77 -32.61 -9.64
N ASP A 139 -10.84 -31.94 -10.80
CA ASP A 139 -11.48 -32.49 -12.01
C ASP A 139 -10.62 -33.59 -12.68
N VAL A 140 -9.31 -33.65 -12.39
CA VAL A 140 -8.42 -34.70 -12.89
C VAL A 140 -8.48 -35.95 -12.02
N VAL A 141 -8.60 -35.79 -10.69
CA VAL A 141 -8.50 -36.90 -9.72
C VAL A 141 -9.77 -37.73 -9.60
N LYS A 142 -10.95 -37.17 -9.92
CA LYS A 142 -12.25 -37.86 -9.86
C LYS A 142 -12.39 -39.11 -10.76
N LYS A 143 -11.41 -39.44 -11.61
CA LYS A 143 -11.35 -40.69 -12.40
C LYS A 143 -10.38 -41.75 -11.84
N THR A 144 -9.69 -41.51 -10.71
CA THR A 144 -8.77 -42.48 -10.08
C THR A 144 -9.11 -42.68 -8.60
N ASN A 145 -9.68 -43.84 -8.27
CA ASN A 145 -10.11 -44.22 -6.91
C ASN A 145 -8.95 -44.28 -5.90
N LEU A 146 -8.68 -43.19 -5.18
CA LEU A 146 -7.75 -43.13 -4.05
C LEU A 146 -8.29 -42.19 -2.97
N SER A 147 -8.53 -42.71 -1.78
CA SER A 147 -9.06 -42.00 -0.60
C SER A 147 -8.01 -41.89 0.51
N ILE A 148 -8.09 -40.85 1.37
CA ILE A 148 -7.70 -40.81 2.81
C ILE A 148 -8.02 -39.40 3.41
N GLU A 149 -8.36 -39.37 4.71
CA GLU A 149 -8.68 -38.19 5.56
C GLU A 149 -7.44 -37.56 6.25
N THR A 150 -7.39 -36.37 6.89
CA THR A 150 -8.31 -35.24 7.26
C THR A 150 -7.43 -33.97 7.48
N GLY A 151 -7.87 -32.74 7.82
CA GLY A 151 -9.21 -32.16 8.09
C GLY A 151 -9.13 -30.75 8.75
N GLN A 152 -10.27 -30.30 9.31
CA GLN A 152 -10.42 -29.24 10.35
C GLN A 152 -10.08 -27.74 10.05
N TYR A 153 -10.56 -27.16 8.94
CA TYR A 153 -10.85 -25.70 8.87
C TYR A 153 -12.20 -25.30 8.25
N GLU A 154 -12.99 -26.23 7.68
CA GLU A 154 -14.18 -25.92 6.87
C GLU A 154 -15.46 -25.52 7.64
N LYS A 155 -15.61 -25.87 8.92
CA LYS A 155 -16.91 -25.82 9.62
C LYS A 155 -17.50 -24.40 9.77
N THR A 156 -16.67 -23.37 9.85
CA THR A 156 -17.12 -21.97 10.00
C THR A 156 -17.67 -21.40 8.68
N TYR A 157 -17.05 -21.75 7.54
CA TYR A 157 -17.41 -21.25 6.21
C TYR A 157 -18.81 -21.72 5.77
N ASN A 158 -19.08 -23.02 5.94
CA ASN A 158 -20.35 -23.61 5.50
C ASN A 158 -21.55 -23.13 6.34
N SER A 159 -21.34 -22.73 7.60
CA SER A 159 -22.39 -22.18 8.46
C SER A 159 -22.83 -20.79 8.01
N VAL A 160 -21.89 -19.93 7.62
CA VAL A 160 -22.16 -18.55 7.15
C VAL A 160 -22.79 -18.57 5.75
N ASN A 161 -22.27 -19.40 4.83
CA ASN A 161 -22.85 -19.54 3.48
C ASN A 161 -24.27 -20.12 3.48
N LYS A 162 -24.66 -20.90 4.51
CA LYS A 162 -26.03 -21.41 4.64
C LYS A 162 -27.03 -20.34 5.09
N LEU A 163 -26.60 -19.32 5.83
CA LEU A 163 -27.44 -18.22 6.28
C LEU A 163 -27.69 -17.17 5.18
N LEU A 164 -26.70 -16.92 4.31
CA LEU A 164 -26.76 -15.83 3.32
C LEU A 164 -27.38 -16.23 1.96
N LYS A 165 -27.43 -17.53 1.62
CA LYS A 165 -28.03 -18.02 0.36
C LYS A 165 -29.52 -17.69 0.18
N ASN A 166 -30.24 -17.34 1.25
CA ASN A 166 -31.66 -16.98 1.21
C ASN A 166 -31.90 -15.46 1.18
N THR A 167 -30.85 -14.65 1.01
CA THR A 167 -30.95 -13.18 1.01
C THR A 167 -30.19 -12.59 -0.17
N ASN A 168 -30.85 -11.78 -1.00
CA ASN A 168 -30.24 -11.03 -2.13
C ASN A 168 -29.34 -9.86 -1.67
N ILE A 169 -28.63 -10.01 -0.54
CA ILE A 169 -27.99 -8.91 0.20
C ILE A 169 -26.48 -8.83 -0.09
N ALA A 170 -25.80 -9.95 -0.36
CA ALA A 170 -24.41 -9.97 -0.81
C ALA A 170 -23.99 -11.33 -1.40
N LYS A 171 -23.05 -11.31 -2.35
CA LYS A 171 -22.34 -12.49 -2.87
C LYS A 171 -21.00 -12.65 -2.12
N ILE A 172 -20.62 -13.86 -1.68
CA ILE A 172 -19.33 -14.09 -1.00
C ILE A 172 -18.27 -14.56 -2.02
N GLU A 173 -17.12 -13.87 -2.07
CA GLU A 173 -16.00 -14.15 -2.96
C GLU A 173 -14.81 -14.79 -2.24
N THR A 174 -14.14 -15.74 -2.89
CA THR A 174 -12.88 -16.35 -2.43
C THR A 174 -11.66 -15.54 -2.87
N LEU A 175 -10.53 -15.76 -2.19
CA LEU A 175 -9.35 -14.88 -2.17
C LEU A 175 -8.49 -14.89 -3.46
N SER A 176 -8.98 -14.28 -4.56
CA SER A 176 -8.09 -13.69 -5.59
C SER A 176 -8.71 -12.61 -6.49
N SER A 177 -10.03 -12.38 -6.50
CA SER A 177 -10.63 -11.38 -7.39
C SER A 177 -10.24 -9.94 -7.04
N TYR A 178 -9.83 -9.16 -8.04
CA TYR A 178 -9.78 -7.69 -7.95
C TYR A 178 -11.20 -7.15 -8.11
N CYS A 179 -11.57 -6.12 -7.35
CA CYS A 179 -12.91 -5.57 -7.43
C CYS A 179 -13.13 -4.94 -8.81
N ASN A 180 -14.30 -5.17 -9.37
CA ASN A 180 -14.71 -4.73 -10.69
C ASN A 180 -16.24 -4.80 -10.79
N GLU A 181 -16.82 -4.14 -11.79
CA GLU A 181 -18.27 -3.98 -12.00
C GLU A 181 -19.05 -5.30 -11.99
N PHE A 182 -18.44 -6.45 -12.35
CA PHE A 182 -19.10 -7.77 -12.36
C PHE A 182 -19.26 -8.40 -10.98
N ILE A 183 -18.54 -7.88 -9.97
CA ILE A 183 -18.63 -8.33 -8.58
C ILE A 183 -18.90 -7.16 -7.62
N GLU A 184 -19.42 -6.04 -8.12
CA GLU A 184 -19.99 -4.99 -7.27
C GLU A 184 -21.06 -5.58 -6.33
N GLY A 185 -21.12 -5.08 -5.09
CA GLY A 185 -22.01 -5.62 -4.06
C GLY A 185 -21.50 -6.90 -3.37
N SER A 186 -20.39 -7.48 -3.84
CA SER A 186 -19.82 -8.68 -3.21
C SER A 186 -19.02 -8.38 -1.94
N LEU A 187 -18.94 -9.38 -1.06
CA LEU A 187 -18.18 -9.36 0.18
C LEU A 187 -17.10 -10.45 0.16
N ARG A 188 -15.95 -10.19 0.78
CA ARG A 188 -14.90 -11.19 1.00
C ARG A 188 -14.24 -11.02 2.36
N TYR A 189 -13.56 -12.06 2.84
CA TYR A 189 -12.61 -11.92 3.95
C TYR A 189 -11.18 -11.80 3.41
N ASN A 190 -10.57 -10.62 3.59
CA ASN A 190 -9.17 -10.39 3.29
C ASN A 190 -8.30 -11.00 4.39
N SER A 191 -7.74 -12.19 4.16
CA SER A 191 -6.91 -12.90 5.14
C SER A 191 -5.61 -12.17 5.49
N ILE A 192 -5.04 -11.42 4.56
CA ILE A 192 -3.81 -10.63 4.75
C ILE A 192 -4.08 -9.43 5.69
N LYS A 193 -5.17 -8.70 5.44
CA LYS A 193 -5.60 -7.57 6.29
C LYS A 193 -6.42 -8.00 7.52
N LYS A 194 -6.76 -9.29 7.63
CA LYS A 194 -7.66 -9.89 8.63
C LYS A 194 -8.99 -9.12 8.77
N ALA A 195 -9.62 -8.78 7.65
CA ALA A 195 -10.79 -7.92 7.62
C ALA A 195 -11.79 -8.33 6.53
N MET A 196 -13.09 -8.13 6.79
CA MET A 196 -14.10 -8.19 5.73
C MET A 196 -13.93 -7.00 4.78
N GLU A 197 -14.15 -7.21 3.49
CA GLU A 197 -14.13 -6.18 2.45
C GLU A 197 -15.38 -6.28 1.55
N PHE A 198 -15.85 -5.14 1.04
CA PHE A 198 -16.94 -4.95 0.07
C PHE A 198 -16.38 -4.41 -1.25
N CYS A 199 -16.95 -4.83 -2.37
CA CYS A 199 -16.57 -4.34 -3.70
C CYS A 199 -17.58 -3.29 -4.22
N ASP A 200 -17.11 -2.08 -4.55
CA ASP A 200 -17.91 -0.97 -5.12
C ASP A 200 -17.95 -0.96 -6.67
N GLY A 201 -17.51 -2.05 -7.31
CA GLY A 201 -17.35 -2.09 -8.76
C GLY A 201 -15.96 -1.65 -9.26
N SER A 202 -15.03 -1.23 -8.40
CA SER A 202 -13.63 -0.94 -8.78
C SER A 202 -12.58 -1.22 -7.68
N ASN A 203 -12.92 -1.06 -6.41
CA ASN A 203 -12.01 -1.21 -5.27
C ASN A 203 -12.65 -2.02 -4.13
N TRP A 204 -11.80 -2.74 -3.39
CA TRP A 204 -12.19 -3.45 -2.18
C TRP A 204 -12.08 -2.52 -0.96
N PHE A 205 -13.22 -2.08 -0.44
CA PHE A 205 -13.34 -1.28 0.78
C PHE A 205 -13.44 -2.18 2.00
N LYS A 206 -12.76 -1.87 3.10
CA LYS A 206 -12.98 -2.61 4.35
C LYS A 206 -14.42 -2.42 4.82
N LEU A 207 -15.15 -3.51 5.07
CA LEU A 207 -16.38 -3.45 5.85
C LEU A 207 -16.01 -3.11 7.30
N ILE A 208 -16.43 -1.92 7.71
CA ILE A 208 -16.30 -1.42 9.08
C ILE A 208 -17.61 -1.79 9.78
N SER A 209 -17.55 -2.58 10.85
CA SER A 209 -18.74 -2.73 11.72
C SER A 209 -19.01 -1.42 12.45
N GLU A 210 -20.25 -1.14 12.85
CA GLU A 210 -20.57 0.04 13.69
C GLU A 210 -19.76 0.10 15.01
N LYS A 211 -19.16 -1.03 15.40
CA LYS A 211 -18.27 -1.15 16.58
C LYS A 211 -16.78 -0.93 16.28
N ASP A 212 -16.41 -0.79 15.02
CA ASP A 212 -15.02 -0.69 14.50
C ASP A 212 -14.69 0.75 14.02
N ASP A 213 -15.65 1.69 14.17
CA ASP A 213 -15.52 3.12 13.89
C ASP A 213 -14.44 3.83 14.77
N GLN A 214 -14.02 3.19 15.86
CA GLN A 214 -12.94 3.69 16.75
C GLN A 214 -11.52 3.24 16.34
N LEU A 215 -11.35 2.56 15.20
CA LEU A 215 -10.08 1.90 14.81
C LEU A 215 -9.47 2.37 13.48
N LEU A 216 -10.11 3.32 12.77
CA LEU A 216 -9.76 3.65 11.39
C LEU A 216 -8.56 4.59 11.21
N TYR A 217 -8.38 5.59 12.08
CA TYR A 217 -7.45 6.70 11.82
C TYR A 217 -6.10 6.56 12.53
N ASN A 218 -5.01 6.71 11.79
CA ASN A 218 -3.65 6.47 12.30
C ASN A 218 -2.91 7.74 12.83
N SER A 219 -3.56 8.90 12.82
CA SER A 219 -3.07 10.15 13.42
C SER A 219 -4.20 11.18 13.53
N CYS A 220 -4.00 12.24 14.32
CA CYS A 220 -4.92 13.38 14.35
C CYS A 220 -5.10 14.02 12.95
N ASN A 221 -4.05 14.04 12.14
CA ASN A 221 -4.08 14.51 10.76
C ASN A 221 -4.98 13.64 9.87
N ALA A 222 -4.97 12.31 10.05
CA ALA A 222 -5.87 11.40 9.33
C ALA A 222 -7.34 11.63 9.71
N ILE A 223 -7.63 11.86 11.00
CA ILE A 223 -8.98 12.21 11.50
C ILE A 223 -9.47 13.51 10.85
N LEU A 224 -8.62 14.56 10.85
CA LEU A 224 -8.95 15.86 10.29
C LEU A 224 -9.22 15.79 8.78
N ASN A 225 -8.33 15.16 8.01
CA ASN A 225 -8.46 15.04 6.56
C ASN A 225 -9.67 14.18 6.13
N ALA A 226 -10.15 13.28 6.99
CA ALA A 226 -11.36 12.49 6.76
C ALA A 226 -12.66 13.21 7.19
N GLY A 227 -12.58 14.49 7.59
CA GLY A 227 -13.74 15.27 8.05
C GLY A 227 -14.29 14.83 9.41
N GLN A 228 -13.59 13.97 10.16
CA GLN A 228 -14.05 13.42 11.44
C GLN A 228 -13.60 14.24 12.66
N SER A 229 -13.09 15.45 12.43
CA SER A 229 -12.74 16.37 13.51
C SER A 229 -13.99 16.86 14.24
N LYS A 230 -13.98 16.71 15.57
CA LYS A 230 -14.96 17.24 16.52
C LYS A 230 -14.40 18.45 17.29
N GLY A 231 -13.32 19.07 16.77
CA GLY A 231 -12.56 20.13 17.43
C GLY A 231 -11.34 19.64 18.21
N ASP A 232 -10.68 20.53 18.93
CA ASP A 232 -9.50 20.19 19.75
C ASP A 232 -9.91 19.34 20.95
N GLY A 233 -9.18 18.26 21.26
CA GLY A 233 -9.57 17.37 22.36
C GLY A 233 -8.91 15.99 22.32
N ILE A 234 -9.47 15.07 23.10
CA ILE A 234 -8.98 13.69 23.19
C ILE A 234 -9.58 12.83 22.07
N TYR A 235 -8.72 12.09 21.36
CA TYR A 235 -9.10 11.11 20.35
C TYR A 235 -8.37 9.78 20.59
N THR A 236 -8.90 8.72 20.00
CA THR A 236 -8.20 7.44 19.85
C THR A 236 -7.64 7.35 18.43
N ILE A 237 -6.35 7.06 18.28
CA ILE A 237 -5.71 6.77 16.99
C ILE A 237 -5.17 5.34 16.96
N ASN A 238 -5.09 4.73 15.79
CA ASN A 238 -4.57 3.39 15.57
C ASN A 238 -3.21 3.43 14.86
N LYS A 239 -2.11 3.31 15.60
CA LYS A 239 -0.74 3.24 15.06
C LYS A 239 -0.29 1.78 14.98
N ALA A 240 -0.17 1.26 13.76
CA ALA A 240 0.32 -0.10 13.49
C ALA A 240 -0.39 -1.21 14.28
N GLY A 241 -1.71 -1.08 14.48
CA GLY A 241 -2.53 -2.03 15.25
C GLY A 241 -2.66 -1.70 16.75
N ARG A 242 -1.92 -0.69 17.26
CA ARG A 242 -2.03 -0.20 18.63
C ARG A 242 -2.97 1.00 18.71
N GLN A 243 -4.02 0.90 19.50
CA GLN A 243 -4.83 2.05 19.91
C GLN A 243 -4.03 2.93 20.89
N LEU A 244 -4.00 4.23 20.64
CA LEU A 244 -3.39 5.26 21.50
C LEU A 244 -4.42 6.36 21.77
N LYS A 245 -4.62 6.69 23.06
CA LYS A 245 -5.40 7.86 23.46
C LYS A 245 -4.49 9.08 23.44
N VAL A 246 -4.78 10.03 22.57
CA VAL A 246 -3.93 11.20 22.30
C VAL A 246 -4.76 12.49 22.38
N TYR A 247 -4.10 13.61 22.67
CA TYR A 247 -4.72 14.91 22.47
C TYR A 247 -4.43 15.38 21.04
N CYS A 248 -5.47 15.73 20.30
CA CYS A 248 -5.38 16.32 18.98
C CYS A 248 -5.66 17.82 19.03
N ASP A 249 -4.75 18.60 18.48
CA ASP A 249 -4.99 19.98 18.09
C ASP A 249 -5.38 19.99 16.60
N MET A 250 -6.66 20.29 16.37
CA MET A 250 -7.36 20.31 15.09
C MET A 250 -7.53 21.73 14.53
N SER A 251 -7.15 22.77 15.28
CA SER A 251 -7.36 24.17 14.93
C SER A 251 -6.09 24.89 14.49
N THR A 252 -4.95 24.65 15.14
CA THR A 252 -3.76 25.49 15.01
C THR A 252 -2.84 25.01 13.89
N ASP A 253 -2.31 25.92 13.06
CA ASP A 253 -1.43 25.61 11.92
C ASP A 253 -2.01 24.55 10.96
N GLY A 254 -3.31 24.68 10.65
CA GLY A 254 -4.05 23.72 9.83
C GLY A 254 -4.31 22.38 10.51
N GLY A 255 -4.31 22.35 11.85
CA GLY A 255 -4.78 21.24 12.69
C GLY A 255 -4.05 19.91 12.49
N GLY A 256 -4.65 18.82 12.96
CA GLY A 256 -4.15 17.47 12.78
C GLY A 256 -2.90 17.14 13.60
N TRP A 257 -2.53 17.99 14.56
CA TRP A 257 -1.35 17.82 15.41
C TRP A 257 -1.64 16.83 16.53
N THR A 258 -0.80 15.81 16.66
CA THR A 258 -0.86 14.82 17.75
C THR A 258 0.10 15.24 18.86
N LEU A 259 -0.40 15.44 20.08
CA LEU A 259 0.45 15.68 21.25
C LEU A 259 1.23 14.39 21.56
N ILE A 260 2.56 14.48 21.62
CA ILE A 260 3.43 13.33 21.96
C ILE A 260 4.25 13.54 23.24
N PHE A 261 4.37 14.80 23.70
CA PHE A 261 5.03 15.15 24.94
C PHE A 261 4.50 16.46 25.51
N ASN A 262 4.30 16.49 26.83
CA ASN A 262 3.84 17.64 27.61
C ASN A 262 4.68 17.71 28.89
N HIS A 263 5.32 18.85 29.17
CA HIS A 263 6.01 19.06 30.43
C HIS A 263 5.69 20.44 30.99
N ASN A 264 4.90 20.46 32.05
CA ASN A 264 4.61 21.61 32.87
C ASN A 264 5.16 21.38 34.29
N ILE A 265 5.98 22.31 34.78
CA ILE A 265 6.80 22.13 36.00
C ILE A 265 5.98 22.03 37.30
N ILE A 266 4.67 22.30 37.26
CA ILE A 266 3.75 22.09 38.40
C ILE A 266 3.73 20.61 38.83
N ASP A 267 3.85 19.67 37.88
CA ASP A 267 3.95 18.22 38.15
C ASP A 267 5.43 17.77 38.26
N GLY A 268 6.35 18.71 38.51
CA GLY A 268 7.79 18.49 38.72
C GLY A 268 8.62 18.31 37.44
N TYR A 269 9.88 17.94 37.63
CA TYR A 269 10.83 17.56 36.57
C TYR A 269 10.78 16.04 36.31
N PHE A 270 11.36 15.59 35.20
CA PHE A 270 11.50 14.15 34.90
C PHE A 270 12.66 13.55 35.70
N LYS A 271 12.54 12.30 36.13
CA LYS A 271 13.61 11.66 36.90
C LYS A 271 14.82 11.35 35.99
N ASN A 272 15.96 11.92 36.36
CA ASN A 272 17.24 11.70 35.68
C ASN A 272 17.64 10.20 35.69
N GLY A 273 18.27 9.73 34.62
CA GLY A 273 18.63 8.31 34.46
C GLY A 273 17.44 7.35 34.46
N SER A 274 16.25 7.80 34.02
CA SER A 274 15.05 6.96 33.94
C SER A 274 14.36 7.02 32.57
N THR A 275 13.57 6.00 32.26
CA THR A 275 12.75 5.93 31.05
C THR A 275 11.40 6.66 31.17
N GLU A 276 11.12 7.36 32.30
CA GLU A 276 9.88 8.12 32.50
C GLU A 276 9.62 9.10 31.36
N VAL A 277 10.67 9.75 30.86
CA VAL A 277 10.60 10.70 29.74
C VAL A 277 10.12 10.07 28.43
N LEU A 278 10.29 8.76 28.25
CA LEU A 278 9.81 8.04 27.07
C LEU A 278 8.33 7.67 27.20
N ASN A 279 7.86 7.38 28.40
CA ASN A 279 6.51 6.91 28.69
C ASN A 279 6.04 7.40 30.07
N CYS A 280 5.20 8.43 30.09
CA CYS A 280 4.66 9.03 31.31
C CYS A 280 3.19 9.36 31.11
N ASN A 281 2.32 8.81 31.97
CA ASN A 281 0.86 9.02 31.91
C ASN A 281 0.27 8.79 30.50
N SER A 282 0.80 7.82 29.74
CA SER A 282 0.53 7.62 28.30
C SER A 282 -0.93 7.29 27.97
N ASP A 283 -1.71 6.88 28.96
CA ASP A 283 -3.16 6.67 28.91
C ASP A 283 -3.99 7.96 29.07
N ASN A 284 -3.38 9.06 29.54
CA ASN A 284 -4.05 10.31 29.85
C ASN A 284 -3.32 11.54 29.28
N PRO A 285 -3.60 11.94 28.02
CA PRO A 285 -2.90 13.01 27.32
C PRO A 285 -3.23 14.43 27.81
N THR A 286 -4.05 14.60 28.86
CA THR A 286 -4.30 15.91 29.51
C THR A 286 -3.43 16.14 30.75
N ARG A 287 -2.62 15.15 31.18
CA ARG A 287 -1.71 15.30 32.31
C ARG A 287 -0.63 16.35 32.00
N ARG A 288 -0.33 17.20 32.99
CA ARG A 288 0.72 18.24 32.93
C ARG A 288 2.11 17.70 32.62
N LYS A 289 2.38 16.46 33.04
CA LYS A 289 3.52 15.66 32.62
C LYS A 289 2.99 14.46 31.83
N TYR A 290 3.24 14.41 30.52
CA TYR A 290 2.77 13.36 29.61
C TYR A 290 3.85 13.05 28.57
N SER A 291 4.02 11.78 28.22
CA SER A 291 4.91 11.36 27.14
C SER A 291 4.48 10.03 26.54
N ILE A 292 4.50 9.97 25.21
CA ILE A 292 4.46 8.74 24.39
C ILE A 292 5.66 8.69 23.41
N LEU A 293 6.79 9.29 23.80
CA LEU A 293 8.01 9.34 22.98
C LEU A 293 8.60 7.95 22.68
N GLU A 294 8.31 6.91 23.50
CA GLU A 294 8.63 5.51 23.17
C GLU A 294 7.97 5.02 21.86
N HIS A 295 6.90 5.69 21.40
CA HIS A 295 6.21 5.36 20.16
C HIS A 295 6.61 6.25 18.98
N LEU A 296 7.59 7.15 19.15
CA LEU A 296 7.90 8.19 18.16
C LEU A 296 8.18 7.63 16.76
N GLU A 297 8.87 6.49 16.63
CA GLU A 297 9.10 5.84 15.34
C GLU A 297 7.82 5.46 14.58
N LEU A 298 6.71 5.16 15.27
CA LEU A 298 5.42 4.86 14.65
C LEU A 298 4.78 6.09 13.97
N PHE A 299 5.28 7.29 14.28
CA PHE A 299 4.86 8.56 13.67
C PHE A 299 5.78 8.99 12.51
N ARG A 300 6.81 8.22 12.18
CA ARG A 300 7.66 8.48 11.01
C ARG A 300 6.88 8.28 9.71
N VAL A 301 6.88 9.28 8.83
CA VAL A 301 6.25 9.21 7.50
C VAL A 301 7.28 9.60 6.45
N ASN A 302 7.42 8.81 5.39
CA ASN A 302 8.40 9.05 4.31
C ASN A 302 9.82 9.33 4.84
N LYS A 303 10.26 8.51 5.80
CA LYS A 303 11.55 8.58 6.53
C LYS A 303 11.77 9.82 7.41
N LYS A 304 10.82 10.75 7.53
CA LYS A 304 10.94 11.97 8.35
C LYS A 304 9.85 12.09 9.42
N PHE A 305 10.07 12.99 10.36
CA PHE A 305 9.06 13.52 11.28
C PHE A 305 8.75 14.97 10.92
N VAL A 306 7.52 15.42 11.16
CA VAL A 306 7.16 16.85 11.13
C VAL A 306 6.75 17.26 12.54
N PHE A 307 7.60 18.04 13.21
CA PHE A 307 7.40 18.44 14.60
C PHE A 307 6.88 19.87 14.71
N ARG A 308 6.14 20.13 15.79
CA ARG A 308 5.91 21.47 16.33
C ARG A 308 6.25 21.48 17.82
N ILE A 309 7.10 22.42 18.23
CA ILE A 309 7.35 22.75 19.64
C ILE A 309 6.72 24.11 19.94
N ASN A 310 6.02 24.21 21.07
CA ASN A 310 5.47 25.47 21.57
C ASN A 310 5.60 25.53 23.10
N TRP A 311 5.50 26.75 23.62
CA TRP A 311 5.63 27.03 25.05
C TRP A 311 4.35 27.74 25.52
N PRO A 312 3.39 27.01 26.10
CA PRO A 312 2.15 27.62 26.59
C PRO A 312 2.42 28.81 27.52
N GLY A 313 1.66 29.90 27.33
CA GLY A 313 1.93 31.20 27.94
C GLY A 313 2.81 32.14 27.09
N TYR A 314 3.43 31.65 26.01
CA TYR A 314 4.27 32.44 25.10
C TYR A 314 3.74 32.35 23.66
N ASN A 315 3.65 33.49 22.96
CA ASN A 315 3.20 33.54 21.56
C ASN A 315 4.36 33.22 20.59
N LYS A 316 4.95 32.02 20.75
CA LYS A 316 6.09 31.52 19.97
C LYS A 316 6.03 30.01 19.80
N LYS A 317 6.40 29.55 18.60
CA LYS A 317 6.55 28.12 18.25
C LYS A 317 7.60 27.93 17.16
N ASN A 318 8.13 26.70 17.06
CA ASN A 318 8.88 26.26 15.88
C ASN A 318 8.18 25.06 15.26
N ILE A 319 8.05 25.06 13.94
CA ILE A 319 7.60 23.94 13.10
C ILE A 319 8.70 23.61 12.12
N TRP A 320 9.09 22.34 12.04
CA TRP A 320 10.17 21.85 11.18
C TRP A 320 9.98 20.37 10.88
N SER A 321 10.72 19.85 9.90
CA SER A 321 10.90 18.41 9.74
C SER A 321 12.34 17.98 10.00
N GLN A 322 12.55 16.76 10.48
CA GLN A 322 13.87 16.14 10.60
C GLN A 322 13.81 14.64 10.32
N THR A 323 14.95 14.02 9.94
CA THR A 323 15.04 12.56 9.77
C THR A 323 15.62 11.87 10.99
N THR A 324 16.43 12.54 11.82
CA THR A 324 16.91 11.97 13.09
C THR A 324 15.77 11.79 14.08
N ASN A 325 15.76 10.66 14.79
CA ASN A 325 14.93 10.48 15.99
C ASN A 325 15.67 11.04 17.22
N PRO A 326 15.15 12.08 17.89
CA PRO A 326 15.81 12.67 19.05
C PRO A 326 15.80 11.75 20.29
N THR A 327 15.00 10.68 20.35
CA THR A 327 15.03 9.76 21.51
C THR A 327 16.22 8.79 21.48
N THR A 328 16.91 8.64 20.34
CA THR A 328 17.94 7.60 20.15
C THR A 328 19.26 8.09 19.54
N SER A 329 19.34 9.30 18.99
CA SER A 329 20.55 9.77 18.30
C SER A 329 20.92 11.20 18.66
N VAL A 330 22.19 11.38 19.02
CA VAL A 330 22.87 12.67 19.22
C VAL A 330 23.27 13.36 17.90
N ASN A 331 23.16 12.65 16.77
CA ASN A 331 23.54 13.17 15.46
C ASN A 331 22.28 13.61 14.69
N LEU A 332 21.99 14.91 14.71
CA LEU A 332 20.92 15.50 13.90
C LEU A 332 21.19 15.35 12.39
N SER A 333 20.12 15.09 11.62
CA SER A 333 20.12 15.01 10.17
C SER A 333 18.73 15.35 9.60
N GLY A 334 18.74 15.81 8.35
CA GLY A 334 17.52 16.09 7.57
C GLY A 334 16.65 17.23 8.09
N TYR A 335 17.20 18.16 8.87
CA TYR A 335 16.47 19.35 9.32
C TYR A 335 16.04 20.23 8.15
N ILE A 336 14.76 20.55 8.10
CA ILE A 336 14.16 21.52 7.16
C ILE A 336 13.20 22.41 7.95
N PRO A 337 13.43 23.74 8.03
CA PRO A 337 12.51 24.66 8.69
C PRO A 337 11.20 24.77 7.90
N ILE A 338 10.06 24.88 8.60
CA ILE A 338 8.74 25.06 7.99
C ILE A 338 8.11 26.39 8.46
N ASN A 339 8.05 26.60 9.78
CA ASN A 339 7.64 27.87 10.40
C ASN A 339 8.36 28.01 11.73
N VAL A 340 9.58 28.56 11.70
CA VAL A 340 10.49 28.64 12.85
C VAL A 340 10.56 30.09 13.32
N GLN A 341 9.95 30.40 14.47
CA GLN A 341 9.83 31.76 14.98
C GLN A 341 10.91 32.13 16.01
N SER A 342 11.80 31.19 16.34
CA SER A 342 12.74 31.28 17.44
C SER A 342 14.00 30.44 17.17
N THR A 343 15.14 31.09 16.89
CA THR A 343 16.38 30.45 16.42
C THR A 343 17.62 30.71 17.27
N SER A 344 17.55 31.63 18.25
CA SER A 344 18.65 31.87 19.21
C SER A 344 18.98 30.61 20.02
N ASN A 345 20.17 30.55 20.62
CA ASN A 345 20.63 29.39 21.40
C ASN A 345 20.81 28.10 20.57
N TYR A 346 21.37 28.26 19.37
CA TYR A 346 21.90 27.18 18.51
C TYR A 346 20.85 26.24 17.90
N TRP A 347 19.60 26.71 17.77
CA TRP A 347 18.50 25.91 17.21
C TRP A 347 18.75 25.42 15.79
N LYS A 348 18.72 24.09 15.61
CA LYS A 348 18.62 23.46 14.28
C LYS A 348 17.69 22.24 14.28
N GLY A 349 16.76 22.12 15.22
CA GLY A 349 15.92 20.92 15.42
C GLY A 349 16.15 20.32 16.80
N LEU A 350 15.84 19.03 16.98
CA LEU A 350 16.05 18.30 18.25
C LEU A 350 16.99 17.11 18.07
N GLU A 351 17.85 16.86 19.06
CA GLU A 351 18.70 15.67 19.17
C GLU A 351 18.63 15.05 20.58
N ARG A 352 19.08 13.81 20.72
CA ARG A 352 19.33 13.21 22.05
C ARG A 352 20.41 14.06 22.70
N ASN A 353 20.20 14.49 23.95
CA ASN A 353 21.18 15.32 24.64
C ASN A 353 22.56 14.66 24.66
N ASN A 354 23.56 15.37 24.14
CA ASN A 354 24.91 14.85 23.86
C ASN A 354 25.89 15.01 25.04
N MET A 355 25.38 15.15 26.27
CA MET A 355 26.23 15.06 27.46
C MET A 355 26.54 13.59 27.74
N THR A 356 27.77 13.29 28.19
CA THR A 356 28.43 11.97 28.11
C THR A 356 27.90 10.88 29.05
N SER A 357 26.67 11.03 29.53
CA SER A 357 25.93 10.04 30.32
C SER A 357 24.43 10.27 30.17
N ASP A 358 23.62 9.22 30.39
CA ASP A 358 22.16 9.33 30.54
C ASP A 358 21.72 10.16 31.78
N THR A 359 22.67 10.86 32.42
CA THR A 359 22.49 11.69 33.62
C THR A 359 22.55 13.19 33.33
N GLY A 360 22.45 13.63 32.07
CA GLY A 360 22.42 15.05 31.68
C GLY A 360 21.22 15.83 32.26
N PRO A 361 21.16 17.17 32.09
CA PRO A 361 20.09 18.01 32.64
C PRO A 361 18.76 17.91 31.89
N THR A 362 18.74 17.26 30.73
CA THR A 362 17.56 16.98 29.90
C THR A 362 17.77 15.71 29.08
N PHE A 363 16.69 15.08 28.66
CA PHE A 363 16.74 13.94 27.75
C PHE A 363 16.99 14.34 26.29
N ILE A 364 16.26 15.35 25.82
CA ILE A 364 16.35 15.90 24.47
C ILE A 364 16.55 17.41 24.57
N ASP A 365 17.30 17.98 23.63
CA ASP A 365 17.46 19.43 23.47
C ASP A 365 17.62 19.81 21.98
N GLY A 366 17.69 21.11 21.72
CA GLY A 366 17.88 21.67 20.38
C GLY A 366 19.06 22.62 20.24
N SER A 367 20.00 22.62 21.19
CA SER A 367 21.25 23.39 21.13
C SER A 367 22.34 22.63 20.37
N ILE A 368 22.02 22.28 19.12
CA ILE A 368 22.75 21.34 18.27
C ILE A 368 24.25 21.64 18.21
N ASN A 369 25.08 20.61 18.49
CA ASN A 369 26.54 20.70 18.57
C ASN A 369 27.06 21.72 19.61
N HIS A 370 26.37 21.86 20.76
CA HIS A 370 26.81 22.70 21.88
C HIS A 370 26.58 21.99 23.22
N SER A 371 27.38 22.31 24.23
CA SER A 371 27.16 21.92 25.65
C SER A 371 25.94 22.57 26.32
N ASN A 372 25.18 23.38 25.58
CA ASN A 372 23.96 24.00 26.06
C ASN A 372 22.79 23.02 25.89
N TRP A 373 21.65 23.28 26.54
CA TRP A 373 20.52 22.36 26.53
C TRP A 373 19.17 23.07 26.39
N TYR A 374 19.13 24.13 25.59
CA TYR A 374 17.90 24.88 25.32
C TYR A 374 16.95 24.07 24.43
N TYR A 375 15.67 24.48 24.41
CA TYR A 375 14.60 23.74 23.74
C TYR A 375 14.39 22.35 24.36
N SER A 376 14.60 22.26 25.68
CA SER A 376 14.57 21.02 26.43
C SER A 376 13.22 20.30 26.31
N ILE A 377 13.30 19.01 25.99
CA ILE A 377 12.20 18.04 26.04
C ILE A 377 12.64 16.97 27.04
N GLY A 378 11.94 16.90 28.17
CA GLY A 378 12.31 16.02 29.29
C GLY A 378 13.38 16.62 30.19
N SER A 379 13.13 17.83 30.71
CA SER A 379 14.05 18.48 31.66
C SER A 379 14.10 17.70 32.99
N HIS A 380 15.32 17.43 33.48
CA HIS A 380 15.57 16.72 34.72
C HIS A 380 15.82 17.64 35.93
N VAL A 381 16.22 18.89 35.67
CA VAL A 381 16.60 19.88 36.68
C VAL A 381 16.09 21.26 36.28
N ILE A 382 15.90 22.15 37.26
CA ILE A 382 15.52 23.54 36.98
C ILE A 382 16.65 24.29 36.25
N TRP A 383 16.30 25.00 35.18
CA TRP A 383 17.14 26.01 34.56
C TRP A 383 16.61 27.40 34.93
N ARG A 384 17.33 28.11 35.81
CA ARG A 384 16.92 29.39 36.40
C ARG A 384 15.55 29.28 37.09
N ASN A 385 14.47 29.62 36.39
CA ASN A 385 13.10 29.62 36.93
C ASN A 385 12.19 28.56 36.27
N GLY A 386 12.70 27.72 35.37
CA GLY A 386 11.89 26.73 34.66
C GLY A 386 12.66 25.81 33.72
N ILE A 387 12.06 25.51 32.57
CA ILE A 387 12.62 24.72 31.47
C ILE A 387 13.30 25.67 30.47
N PRO A 388 14.51 25.39 29.95
CA PRO A 388 15.17 26.30 29.02
C PRO A 388 14.54 26.24 27.61
N ALA A 389 14.03 27.38 27.16
CA ALA A 389 13.61 27.64 25.79
C ALA A 389 14.56 28.69 25.16
N SER A 390 14.40 29.02 23.88
CA SER A 390 15.15 30.12 23.26
C SER A 390 15.08 31.41 24.08
N SER A 391 16.15 32.21 24.08
CA SER A 391 16.14 33.56 24.68
C SER A 391 15.10 34.50 24.05
N GLN A 392 14.69 34.23 22.81
CA GLN A 392 13.60 34.91 22.09
C GLN A 392 12.19 34.48 22.57
N VAL A 393 12.11 33.51 23.48
CA VAL A 393 10.87 33.03 24.16
C VAL A 393 10.93 33.42 25.63
N SER A 394 12.00 33.04 26.33
CA SER A 394 12.25 33.43 27.72
C SER A 394 13.75 33.38 28.04
N SER A 395 14.27 34.44 28.66
CA SER A 395 15.64 34.51 29.18
C SER A 395 15.82 33.85 30.56
N VAL A 396 14.72 33.47 31.22
CA VAL A 396 14.71 32.90 32.58
C VAL A 396 14.12 31.49 32.66
N GLY A 397 13.76 30.91 31.52
CA GLY A 397 13.07 29.62 31.42
C GLY A 397 11.55 29.77 31.31
N VAL A 398 10.89 28.72 30.89
CA VAL A 398 9.43 28.62 30.73
C VAL A 398 8.86 27.61 31.71
N THR A 399 7.61 27.78 32.12
CA THR A 399 6.95 26.83 33.03
C THR A 399 6.38 25.60 32.31
N HIS A 400 6.25 25.66 30.98
CA HIS A 400 5.54 24.67 30.17
C HIS A 400 6.15 24.56 28.76
N VAL A 401 6.41 23.34 28.30
CA VAL A 401 6.74 22.99 26.90
C VAL A 401 5.85 21.85 26.39
N GLN A 402 5.52 21.89 25.10
CA GLN A 402 4.78 20.85 24.39
C GLN A 402 5.49 20.49 23.09
N LEU A 403 5.52 19.19 22.76
CA LEU A 403 5.95 18.68 21.46
C LEU A 403 4.80 17.92 20.80
N TRP A 404 4.58 18.26 19.53
CA TRP A 404 3.53 17.71 18.68
C TRP A 404 4.13 17.15 17.39
N ILE A 405 3.41 16.23 16.75
CA ILE A 405 3.78 15.62 15.47
C ILE A 405 2.58 15.55 14.50
N LYS A 406 2.83 15.62 13.19
CA LYS A 406 1.80 15.60 12.12
C LYS A 406 2.18 14.68 10.96
#